data_AF-A0A7J9T996-F1
#
_entry.id   AF-A0A7J9T996-F1
#
_cell.length_a   1.000
_cell.length_b   1.000
_cell.length_c   1.000
_cell.angle_alpha   90.00
_cell.angle_beta   90.00
_cell.angle_gamma   90.00
#
_symmetry.space_group_name_H-M   'P 1'
#
loop_
_entity.id
_entity.type
_entity.pdbx_description
1 polymer ?
#
loop_
_entity_poly.entity_id
_entity_poly.type
_entity_poly.pdbx_seq_one_letter_code
_entity_poly.pdbx_strand_id
1 'polypeptide(L)' 'MTVADTGILIWLARYNKLKLLKDLYGKIDISAKVFEEAVTAGKLNGYPDAEIFSKCIKLCA' A
#
# COMPACT_ATOMS: atom_id res chain seq x y z
N MET A 1 18.11 -3.23 1.71
CA MET A 1 16.70 -3.56 1.46
C MET A 1 15.87 -2.80 2.48
N THR A 2 15.00 -1.89 2.04
CA THR A 2 14.17 -1.08 2.95
C THR A 2 12.83 -1.77 3.09
N VAL A 3 12.41 -2.06 4.32
CA VAL A 3 11.13 -2.69 4.63
C VAL A 3 10.26 -1.65 5.32
N ALA A 4 9.05 -1.44 4.81
CA ALA A 4 8.07 -0.56 5.42
C ALA A 4 6.91 -1.39 5.94
N ASP A 5 6.47 -1.09 7.16
CA ASP A 5 5.29 -1.72 7.74
C ASP A 5 4.02 -1.30 7.01
N THR A 6 3.03 -2.19 7.05
CA THR A 6 1.71 -2.06 6.45
C THR A 6 1.05 -0.72 6.82
N GLY A 7 1.20 -0.24 8.06
CA GLY A 7 0.63 1.02 8.53
C GLY A 7 1.13 2.25 7.77
N ILE A 8 2.45 2.35 7.54
CA ILE A 8 3.04 3.49 6.81
C ILE A 8 2.54 3.50 5.36
N LEU A 9 2.46 2.31 4.74
CA LEU A 9 2.01 2.15 3.37
C LEU A 9 0.52 2.56 3.23
N ILE A 10 -0.33 2.18 4.18
CA ILE A 10 -1.74 2.59 4.22
C ILE A 10 -1.86 4.11 4.35
N TRP A 11 -1.12 4.74 5.27
CA TRP A 11 -1.12 6.19 5.41
C TRP A 11 -0.69 6.87 4.12
N LEU A 12 0.41 6.45 3.49
CA LEU A 12 0.85 7.00 2.22
C LEU A 12 -0.18 6.83 1.11
N ALA A 13 -0.91 5.72 1.07
CA ALA A 13 -1.98 5.52 0.10
C ALA A 13 -3.15 6.48 0.31
N ARG A 14 -3.57 6.70 1.57
CA ARG A 14 -4.66 7.62 1.92
C ARG A 14 -4.40 9.04 1.42
N TYR A 15 -3.14 9.48 1.42
CA TYR A 15 -2.74 10.80 0.92
C TYR A 15 -2.29 10.78 -0.55
N ASN A 16 -2.46 9.66 -1.27
CA ASN A 16 -2.01 9.46 -2.63
C ASN A 16 -0.50 9.75 -2.82
N LYS A 17 0.30 9.45 -1.79
CA LYS A 17 1.76 9.65 -1.72
C LYS A 17 2.56 8.36 -1.93
N LEU A 18 1.90 7.21 -2.18
CA LEU A 18 2.59 5.96 -2.51
C LEU A 18 3.56 6.10 -3.70
N LYS A 19 3.21 6.95 -4.68
CA LYS A 19 4.09 7.26 -5.82
C LYS A 19 5.43 7.87 -5.39
N LEU A 20 5.48 8.61 -4.28
CA LEU A 20 6.72 9.19 -3.74
C LEU A 20 7.76 8.09 -3.45
N LEU A 21 7.32 6.93 -2.94
CA LEU A 21 8.20 5.80 -2.70
C LEU A 21 8.77 5.22 -4.00
N LYS A 22 7.97 5.23 -5.09
CA LYS A 22 8.43 4.81 -6.42
C LYS A 22 9.42 5.79 -6.99
N ASP A 23 9.18 7.09 -6.82
CA ASP A 23 10.07 8.15 -7.30
C ASP A 23 11.41 8.14 -6.53
N LEU A 24 11.39 7.81 -5.22
CA LEU A 24 12.59 7.78 -4.37
C LEU A 24 13.43 6.51 -4.52
N TYR A 25 12.77 5.35 -4.63
CA TYR A 25 13.43 4.04 -4.61
C TYR A 25 13.39 3.31 -5.97
N GLY A 26 12.70 3.85 -6.97
CA GLY A 26 12.53 3.27 -8.31
C GLY A 26 11.52 2.13 -8.36
N LYS A 27 11.76 1.07 -7.55
CA LYS A 27 10.88 -0.10 -7.44
C LYS A 27 10.49 -0.34 -5.99
N ILE A 28 9.21 -0.63 -5.77
CA ILE A 28 8.68 -1.02 -4.46
C ILE A 28 8.21 -2.47 -4.58
N ASP A 29 8.77 -3.37 -3.79
CA ASP A 29 8.26 -4.72 -3.65
C ASP A 29 7.34 -4.79 -2.43
N ILE A 30 6.06 -5.06 -2.67
CA ILE A 30 5.06 -5.26 -1.61
C ILE A 30 4.92 -6.75 -1.38
N SER A 31 5.21 -7.20 -0.16
CA SER A 31 5.04 -8.60 0.23
C SER A 31 3.57 -9.01 0.13
N ALA A 32 3.33 -10.25 -0.30
CA ALA A 32 1.98 -10.83 -0.36
C ALA A 32 1.25 -10.73 0.98
N LYS A 33 1.96 -10.89 2.11
CA LYS A 33 1.39 -10.78 3.46
C LYS A 33 0.90 -9.36 3.77
N VAL A 34 1.67 -8.34 3.38
CA VAL A 34 1.30 -6.92 3.54
C VAL A 34 0.07 -6.61 2.69
N PHE A 35 0.00 -7.15 1.47
CA PHE A 35 -1.18 -7.00 0.62
C PHE A 35 -2.41 -7.68 1.23
N GLU A 36 -2.26 -8.88 1.78
CA GLU A 36 -3.34 -9.61 2.44
C GLU A 36 -3.88 -8.85 3.66
N GLU A 37 -3.01 -8.34 4.53
CA GLU A 37 -3.41 -7.53 5.69
C GLU A 37 -4.06 -6.20 5.27
N ALA A 38 -3.40 -5.43 4.39
CA ALA A 38 -3.88 -4.10 4.01
C ALA A 38 -5.12 -4.11 3.12
N VAL A 39 -5.23 -5.10 2.21
CA VAL A 39 -6.29 -5.16 1.20
C VAL A 39 -7.36 -6.18 1.57
N THR A 40 -6.97 -7.43 1.82
CA THR A 40 -7.95 -8.52 2.03
C THR A 40 -8.62 -8.37 3.38
N ALA A 41 -7.85 -8.35 4.47
CA ALA A 41 -8.38 -8.13 5.81
C ALA A 41 -8.96 -6.72 5.95
N GLY A 42 -8.31 -5.72 5.35
CA GLY A 42 -8.81 -4.35 5.29
C GLY A 42 -10.23 -4.24 4.72
N LYS A 43 -10.49 -4.87 3.56
CA LYS A 43 -11.82 -4.89 2.92
C LYS A 43 -12.84 -5.71 3.71
N LEU A 44 -12.44 -6.87 4.25
CA LEU A 44 -13.30 -7.72 5.08
C LEU A 44 -13.82 -6.99 6.32
N ASN A 45 -12.99 -6.13 6.93
CA ASN A 45 -13.36 -5.32 8.08
C ASN A 45 -14.08 -4.00 7.70
N GLY A 46 -14.33 -3.76 6.41
CA GLY A 46 -15.02 -2.56 5.94
C GLY A 46 -14.18 -1.28 5.98
N TYR A 47 -12.85 -1.38 6.02
CA TYR A 47 -11.99 -0.19 6.02
C TYR A 47 -11.89 0.40 4.60
N PRO A 48 -12.34 1.65 4.38
CA PRO A 48 -12.29 2.30 3.06
C PRO A 48 -10.85 2.51 2.58
N ASP A 49 -9.90 2.61 3.52
CA ASP A 49 -8.46 2.73 3.26
C ASP A 49 -7.91 1.55 2.45
N ALA A 50 -8.51 0.35 2.57
CA ALA A 50 -8.09 -0.85 1.87
C ALA A 50 -8.35 -0.78 0.35
N GLU A 51 -9.45 -0.13 -0.06
CA GLU A 51 -9.73 0.12 -1.47
C GLU A 51 -8.75 1.13 -2.07
N ILE A 52 -8.48 2.21 -1.33
CA ILE A 52 -7.53 3.26 -1.74
C ILE A 52 -6.14 2.65 -1.91
N PHE A 53 -5.70 1.85 -0.95
CA PHE A 53 -4.44 1.12 -0.99
C PHE A 53 -4.35 0.22 -2.23
N SER A 54 -5.38 -0.59 -2.48
CA SER A 54 -5.46 -1.48 -3.65
C SER A 54 -5.38 -0.73 -4.98
N LYS A 55 -6.04 0.43 -5.09
CA LYS A 55 -5.99 1.29 -6.29
C LYS A 55 -4.60 1.90 -6.48
N CYS A 56 -3.99 2.44 -5.42
CA CYS A 56 -2.65 3.00 -5.49
C CYS A 56 -1.58 1.98 -5.91
N ILE A 57 -1.68 0.72 -5.44
CA ILE A 57 -0.74 -0.33 -5.85
C ILE A 57 -0.86 -0.61 -7.35
N LYS A 58 -2.08 -0.71 -7.89
CA LYS A 58 -2.31 -0.92 -9.33
C LYS A 58 -1.78 0.21 -10.21
N LEU A 59 -1.73 1.43 -9.69
CA LEU A 59 -1.14 2.61 -10.37
C LEU A 59 0.39 2.66 -10.26
N CYS A 60 0.97 1.94 -9.29
CA CYS A 60 2.41 1.90 -9.06
C CYS A 60 3.11 0.70 -9.69
N ALA A 61 2.38 -0.40 -9.95
CA ALA A 61 2.84 -1.53 -10.78
C ALA A 61 3.09 -1.08 -12.22
#